data_AF-A0A9D4TWA1-F1
#
_entry.id   AF-A0A9D4TWA1-F1
#
_cell.length_a   1.000
_cell.length_b   1.000
_cell.length_c   1.000
_cell.angle_alpha   90.00
_cell.angle_beta   90.00
_cell.angle_gamma   90.00
#
_symmetry.space_group_name_H-M   'P 1'
#
loop_
_entity.id
_entity.type
_entity.pdbx_description
1 polymer ?
#
loop_
_entity_poly.entity_id
_entity_poly.type
_entity_poly.pdbx_seq_one_letter_code
_entity_poly.pdbx_strand_id
1 'polypeptide(L)'
;MPAAAAVAAAPPQASATAGAEQEAADEAALRQFDLDVRFGPCKGISRMDRWDRAVKLGLNPPPEVQQLVQKHGLNSLFNKDLFCEEKPF
;
A
#
# COMPACT_ATOMS: atom_id res chain seq x y z
N MET A 1 -12.51 11.71 50.93
CA MET A 1 -12.18 13.01 50.33
C MET A 1 -11.16 13.71 51.23
N PRO A 2 -10.11 14.41 50.76
CA PRO A 2 -9.78 14.74 49.36
C PRO A 2 -9.16 13.53 48.61
N ALA A 3 -8.29 13.78 47.62
CA ALA A 3 -7.65 12.82 46.71
C ALA A 3 -6.37 13.42 46.07
N ALA A 4 -5.75 12.70 45.11
CA ALA A 4 -4.80 13.10 44.05
C ALA A 4 -3.39 12.46 44.03
N ALA A 5 -2.93 12.18 42.80
CA ALA A 5 -1.54 12.05 42.33
C ALA A 5 -0.71 10.81 42.77
N ALA A 6 0.09 10.16 41.90
CA ALA A 6 0.23 10.28 40.43
C ALA A 6 1.07 9.11 39.85
N VAL A 7 1.28 9.18 38.52
CA VAL A 7 2.33 8.57 37.68
C VAL A 7 2.19 7.14 37.13
N ALA A 8 2.65 7.02 35.88
CA ALA A 8 3.05 5.80 35.16
C ALA A 8 1.96 4.78 34.81
N ALA A 9 0.92 5.22 34.10
CA ALA A 9 0.27 4.35 33.12
C ALA A 9 1.24 4.08 31.95
N ALA A 10 2.06 3.04 32.08
CA ALA A 10 2.91 2.52 31.02
C ALA A 10 2.25 1.27 30.40
N PRO A 11 1.54 1.38 29.26
CA PRO A 11 1.24 0.21 28.44
C PRO A 11 2.54 -0.26 27.77
N PRO A 12 3.00 -1.51 28.00
CA PRO A 12 4.15 -2.03 27.27
C PRO A 12 3.74 -2.37 25.83
N GLN A 13 4.38 -1.69 24.86
CA GLN A 13 4.71 -2.24 23.54
C GLN A 13 3.52 -2.79 22.70
N ALA A 14 2.58 -1.91 22.30
CA ALA A 14 1.48 -2.26 21.37
C ALA A 14 1.74 -1.85 19.90
N SER A 15 2.95 -1.39 19.57
CA SER A 15 3.24 -0.67 18.31
C SER A 15 3.84 -1.52 17.18
N ALA A 16 4.19 -2.79 17.43
CA ALA A 16 4.82 -3.65 16.43
C ALA A 16 3.82 -4.47 15.59
N THR A 17 2.74 -4.96 16.21
CA THR A 17 1.77 -5.84 15.53
C THR A 17 0.86 -5.08 14.56
N ALA A 18 0.45 -3.86 14.93
CA ALA A 18 -0.44 -3.03 14.10
C ALA A 18 0.18 -2.59 12.76
N GLY A 19 1.52 -2.48 12.69
CA GLY A 19 2.21 -2.11 11.45
C GLY A 19 2.08 -3.20 10.36
N ALA A 20 2.33 -4.45 10.72
CA ALA A 20 2.29 -5.59 9.80
C ALA A 20 0.86 -5.91 9.30
N GLU A 21 -0.15 -5.77 10.17
CA GLU A 21 -1.57 -5.93 9.77
C GLU A 21 -2.00 -4.82 8.79
N GLN A 22 -1.54 -3.59 9.02
CA GLN A 22 -1.78 -2.48 8.10
C GLN A 22 -1.04 -2.68 6.77
N GLU A 23 0.22 -3.13 6.79
CA GLU A 23 0.98 -3.50 5.58
C GLU A 23 0.27 -4.57 4.75
N ALA A 24 -0.30 -5.60 5.38
CA ALA A 24 -1.05 -6.64 4.69
C ALA A 24 -2.37 -6.12 4.07
N ALA A 25 -3.07 -5.21 4.76
CA ALA A 25 -4.26 -4.55 4.23
C ALA A 25 -3.92 -3.61 3.06
N ASP A 26 -2.85 -2.83 3.19
CA ASP A 26 -2.30 -1.97 2.15
C ASP A 26 -1.89 -2.81 0.92
N GLU A 27 -1.21 -3.95 1.10
CA GLU A 27 -0.84 -4.86 0.01
C GLU A 27 -2.08 -5.46 -0.66
N ALA A 28 -3.10 -5.87 0.11
CA ALA A 28 -4.34 -6.42 -0.43
C ALA A 28 -5.10 -5.40 -1.30
N ALA A 29 -5.18 -4.13 -0.87
CA ALA A 29 -5.77 -3.04 -1.65
C ALA A 29 -5.01 -2.80 -2.97
N LEU A 30 -3.69 -2.86 -2.93
CA LEU A 30 -2.83 -2.69 -4.11
C LEU A 30 -2.89 -3.90 -5.07
N ARG A 31 -2.99 -5.13 -4.56
CA ARG A 31 -3.24 -6.32 -5.38
C ARG A 31 -4.61 -6.25 -6.06
N GLN A 32 -5.63 -5.74 -5.38
CA GLN A 32 -6.96 -5.53 -5.95
C GLN A 32 -6.92 -4.51 -7.10
N PHE A 33 -6.09 -3.47 -7.01
CA PHE A 33 -5.82 -2.55 -8.11
C PHE A 33 -5.11 -3.23 -9.28
N ASP A 34 -4.11 -4.06 -9.03
CA ASP A 34 -3.38 -4.74 -10.12
C ASP A 34 -4.30 -5.69 -10.92
N LEU A 35 -5.18 -6.42 -10.23
CA LEU A 35 -6.20 -7.31 -10.83
C LEU A 35 -7.20 -6.56 -11.72
N ASP A 36 -7.31 -5.23 -11.58
CA ASP A 36 -8.28 -4.42 -12.28
C ASP A 36 -7.80 -4.07 -13.70
N VAL A 37 -8.15 -4.94 -14.64
CA VAL A 37 -7.83 -4.83 -16.07
C VAL A 37 -8.34 -3.53 -16.71
N ARG A 38 -9.25 -2.80 -16.07
CA ARG A 38 -9.73 -1.49 -16.52
C ARG A 38 -8.60 -0.47 -16.65
N PHE A 39 -7.58 -0.54 -15.79
CA PHE A 39 -6.42 0.36 -15.80
C PHE A 39 -5.36 0.04 -16.87
N GLY A 40 -5.66 -0.90 -17.77
CA GLY A 40 -4.84 -1.22 -18.94
C GLY A 40 -3.79 -2.31 -18.68
N PRO A 41 -3.09 -2.75 -19.74
CA PRO A 41 -2.23 -3.92 -19.72
C PRO A 41 -0.99 -3.74 -18.85
N CYS A 42 -0.79 -4.69 -17.94
CA CYS A 42 0.11 -4.67 -16.78
C CYS A 42 1.58 -5.02 -17.07
N LYS A 43 1.99 -5.16 -18.34
CA LYS A 43 3.24 -5.86 -18.67
C LYS A 43 4.47 -4.96 -18.58
N GLY A 44 5.32 -5.24 -17.58
CA GLY A 44 6.67 -4.68 -17.46
C GLY A 44 6.77 -3.24 -16.96
N ILE A 45 5.77 -2.77 -16.20
CA ILE A 45 5.74 -1.42 -15.61
C ILE A 45 5.50 -1.51 -14.10
N SER A 46 5.97 -0.51 -13.34
CA SER A 46 5.68 -0.47 -11.90
C SER A 46 4.20 -0.14 -11.64
N ARG A 47 3.72 -0.45 -10.44
CA ARG A 47 2.35 -0.12 -10.00
C ARG A 47 2.11 1.39 -10.08
N MET A 48 3.13 2.20 -9.79
CA MET A 48 3.07 3.66 -9.93
C MET A 48 3.01 4.13 -11.40
N ASP A 49 3.79 3.52 -12.30
CA ASP A 49 3.73 3.83 -13.74
C ASP A 49 2.36 3.47 -14.33
N ARG A 50 1.78 2.35 -13.89
CA ARG A 50 0.44 1.92 -14.29
C ARG A 50 -0.64 2.88 -13.77
N TRP A 51 -0.49 3.36 -12.53
CA TRP A 51 -1.36 4.39 -11.96
C TRP A 51 -1.28 5.71 -12.76
N ASP A 52 -0.08 6.21 -13.04
CA ASP A 52 0.11 7.43 -13.83
C ASP A 52 -0.44 7.28 -15.26
N ARG A 53 -0.26 6.11 -15.88
CA ARG A 53 -0.88 5.79 -17.18
C ARG A 53 -2.40 5.79 -17.10
N ALA A 54 -2.99 5.23 -16.03
CA ALA A 54 -4.43 5.23 -15.83
C ALA A 54 -5.00 6.65 -15.61
N VAL A 55 -4.27 7.53 -14.92
CA VAL A 55 -4.60 8.96 -14.84
C VAL A 55 -4.56 9.61 -16.22
N LYS A 56 -3.50 9.38 -17.01
CA LYS A 56 -3.36 9.89 -18.39
C LYS A 56 -4.43 9.38 -19.35
N LEU A 57 -4.98 8.18 -19.10
CA LEU A 57 -6.11 7.60 -19.83
C LEU A 57 -7.49 8.11 -19.34
N GLY A 58 -7.55 8.95 -18.31
CA GLY A 58 -8.79 9.47 -17.74
C GLY A 58 -9.59 8.46 -16.91
N LEU A 59 -8.97 7.34 -16.51
CA LEU A 59 -9.64 6.23 -15.83
C LEU A 59 -9.83 6.45 -14.31
N ASN A 60 -9.34 7.58 -13.77
CA ASN A 60 -9.43 7.97 -12.36
C ASN A 60 -9.08 6.83 -11.38
N PRO A 61 -7.83 6.31 -11.43
CA PRO A 61 -7.39 5.28 -10.49
C PRO A 61 -7.40 5.80 -9.04
N PRO A 62 -7.55 4.92 -8.03
CA PRO A 62 -7.65 5.35 -6.64
C PRO A 62 -6.37 6.07 -6.17
N PRO A 63 -6.44 7.27 -5.57
CA PRO A 63 -5.25 7.99 -5.09
C PRO A 63 -4.56 7.28 -3.92
N GLU A 64 -5.30 6.43 -3.21
CA GLU A 64 -4.81 5.55 -2.15
C GLU A 64 -3.67 4.65 -2.64
N VAL A 65 -3.73 4.14 -3.87
CA VAL A 65 -2.65 3.35 -4.49
C VAL A 65 -1.33 4.13 -4.53
N GLN A 66 -1.38 5.38 -5.00
CA GLN A 66 -0.23 6.28 -5.03
C GLN A 66 0.28 6.59 -3.61
N GLN A 67 -0.62 6.85 -2.65
CA GLN A 67 -0.24 7.16 -1.27
C GLN A 67 0.43 5.96 -0.58
N LEU A 68 -0.10 4.75 -0.76
CA LEU A 68 0.50 3.52 -0.22
C LEU A 68 1.88 3.24 -0.81
N VAL A 69 2.05 3.42 -2.12
CA VAL A 69 3.36 3.29 -2.78
C VAL A 69 4.37 4.33 -2.26
N GLN A 70 3.94 5.58 -2.01
CA GLN A 70 4.80 6.60 -1.42
C GLN A 70 5.14 6.33 0.05
N LYS A 71 4.17 5.83 0.84
CA LYS A 71 4.32 5.44 2.25
C LYS A 71 5.34 4.31 2.43
N HIS A 72 5.28 3.28 1.58
CA HIS A 72 6.15 2.10 1.64
C HIS A 72 7.44 2.22 0.82
N GLY A 73 7.52 3.25 -0.05
CA GLY A 73 8.69 3.58 -0.85
C GLY A 73 8.70 2.91 -2.24
N LEU A 74 9.14 3.68 -3.25
CA LEU A 74 9.16 3.29 -4.66
C LEU A 74 10.03 2.06 -4.99
N ASN A 75 10.98 1.71 -4.13
CA ASN A 75 11.86 0.54 -4.29
C ASN A 75 11.32 -0.73 -3.59
N SER A 76 10.18 -0.63 -2.91
CA SER A 76 9.58 -1.75 -2.17
C SER A 76 8.75 -2.66 -3.07
N LEU A 77 8.42 -3.86 -2.59
CA LEU A 77 7.50 -4.78 -3.25
C LEU A 77 6.10 -4.14 -3.48
N PHE A 78 5.75 -3.14 -2.66
CA PHE A 78 4.55 -2.32 -2.81
C PHE A 78 4.48 -1.52 -4.13
N ASN A 79 5.61 -1.29 -4.83
CA ASN A 79 5.61 -0.69 -6.17
C ASN A 79 5.69 -1.74 -7.31
N LYS A 80 5.86 -3.02 -6.99
CA LYS A 80 5.82 -4.08 -8.02
C LYS A 80 4.36 -4.47 -8.28
N ASP A 81 3.97 -4.39 -9.54
CA ASP A 81 2.69 -4.91 -10.03
C ASP A 81 2.74 -6.45 -10.01
N LEU A 82 1.67 -7.10 -9.57
CA LEU A 82 1.49 -8.56 -9.54
C LEU A 82 1.80 -9.21 -10.90
N PHE A 83 1.52 -8.50 -12.00
CA PHE A 83 1.71 -8.99 -13.37
C PHE A 83 3.05 -8.57 -13.99
N CYS A 84 3.95 -7.97 -13.21
CA CYS A 84 5.33 -7.72 -13.60
C CYS A 84 6.24 -8.96 -13.39
N GLU A 85 5.68 -10.10 -12.97
CA GLU A 85 6.42 -11.37 -12.95
C GLU A 85 6.98 -11.70 -14.33
N GLU A 86 8.31 -11.72 -14.43
CA GLU A 86 9.01 -12.28 -15.57
C GLU A 86 8.70 -13.76 -15.62
N LYS A 87 7.85 -14.16 -16.57
CA LYS A 87 7.56 -15.56 -16.83
C LYS A 87 8.70 -16.12 -17.67
N PRO A 88 9.62 -16.94 -17.12
CA PRO A 88 10.51 -17.73 -17.97
C PRO A 88 9.64 -18.64 -18.86
N PHE A 89 10.12 -18.84 -20.09
CA PHE A 89 9.49 -19.70 -21.10
C PHE A 89 9.50 -21.18 -20.70
#